data_AF-A0A3Q9JJ17-F1
#
_entry.id   AF-A0A3Q9JJ17-F1
#
_cell.length_a   1.000
_cell.length_b   1.000
_cell.length_c   1.000
_cell.angle_alpha   90.00
_cell.angle_beta   90.00
_cell.angle_gamma   90.00
#
_symmetry.space_group_name_H-M   'P 1'
#
loop_
_entity.id
_entity.type
_entity.pdbx_description
1 polymer ?
#
loop_
_entity_poly.entity_id
_entity_poly.type
_entity_poly.pdbx_seq_one_letter_code
_entity_poly.pdbx_strand_id
1 'polypeptide(L)'
;MYLAITCSNNKTDLYIDWETFIGTSNHNVTVRIGDEKAFTKRWLISNDNTTSFYPSSPVAFLKKLSESKIMVARVSPYNDNDLTITFNLSGIDKALQEVRRECKW
;
A
#
# COMPACT_ATOMS: atom_id res chain seq x y z
N MET A 1 0.58 3.80 -11.92
CA MET A 1 0.29 3.11 -10.65
C MET A 1 0.78 4.00 -9.51
N TYR A 2 0.04 4.12 -8.42
CA TYR A 2 0.42 4.99 -7.29
C TYR A 2 0.10 4.38 -5.93
N LEU A 3 0.84 4.82 -4.92
CA LEU A 3 0.59 4.53 -3.51
C LEU A 3 -0.09 5.75 -2.89
N ALA A 4 -1.19 5.54 -2.17
CA ALA A 4 -1.91 6.62 -1.51
C ALA A 4 -2.15 6.30 -0.04
N ILE A 5 -2.02 7.33 0.79
CA ILE A 5 -2.36 7.31 2.20
C ILE A 5 -3.40 8.39 2.43
N THR A 6 -4.53 8.03 3.00
CA THR A 6 -5.63 8.97 3.25
C THR A 6 -6.03 8.93 4.71
N CYS A 7 -6.54 10.05 5.20
CA CYS A 7 -7.18 10.14 6.51
C CYS A 7 -8.64 10.53 6.28
N SER A 8 -9.59 9.73 6.78
CA SER A 8 -11.01 10.08 6.79
C SER A 8 -11.65 9.59 8.09
N ASN A 9 -12.44 10.42 8.75
CA ASN A 9 -13.12 10.08 10.00
C ASN A 9 -12.18 9.49 11.08
N ASN A 10 -10.99 10.08 11.29
CA ASN A 10 -9.92 9.58 12.17
C ASN A 10 -9.39 8.17 11.83
N LYS A 11 -9.67 7.67 10.63
CA LYS A 11 -9.17 6.40 10.13
C LYS A 11 -8.17 6.66 9.01
N THR A 12 -6.98 6.08 9.17
CA THR A 12 -5.98 6.08 8.11
C THR A 12 -6.15 4.85 7.24
N ASP A 13 -6.23 5.06 5.93
CA ASP A 13 -6.24 4.01 4.93
C ASP A 13 -4.99 4.10 4.06
N LEU A 14 -4.53 2.95 3.58
CA LEU A 14 -3.39 2.79 2.69
C LEU A 14 -3.83 1.91 1.54
N TYR A 15 -3.56 2.36 0.31
CA TYR A 15 -3.86 1.56 -0.87
C TYR A 15 -2.87 1.78 -2.00
N ILE A 16 -2.82 0.79 -2.89
CA ILE A 16 -2.10 0.83 -4.15
C ILE A 16 -3.12 0.74 -5.27
N ASP A 17 -3.13 1.73 -6.15
CA ASP A 17 -3.85 1.68 -7.41
C ASP A 17 -2.92 1.12 -8.48
N TRP A 18 -3.30 -0.04 -9.01
CA TRP A 18 -2.54 -0.77 -10.02
C TRP A 18 -2.85 -0.30 -11.45
N GLU A 19 -3.81 0.62 -11.63
CA GLU A 19 -4.28 1.16 -12.92
C GLU A 19 -4.72 0.09 -13.94
N THR A 20 -4.92 -1.15 -13.49
CA THR A 20 -5.35 -2.28 -14.29
C THR A 20 -6.13 -3.25 -13.42
N PHE A 21 -6.92 -4.12 -14.05
CA PHE A 21 -7.70 -5.13 -13.37
C PHE A 21 -6.79 -6.18 -12.70
N ILE A 22 -6.93 -6.37 -11.38
CA ILE A 22 -6.10 -7.31 -10.60
C ILE A 22 -6.87 -8.53 -10.08
N GLY A 23 -8.20 -8.57 -10.21
CA GLY A 23 -9.03 -9.69 -9.79
C GLY A 23 -10.40 -9.25 -9.26
N THR A 24 -11.19 -10.18 -8.75
CA THR A 24 -12.55 -9.90 -8.20
C THR A 24 -12.68 -10.17 -6.72
N SER A 25 -11.59 -10.57 -6.06
CA SER A 25 -11.58 -10.90 -4.64
C SER A 25 -10.30 -10.42 -3.96
N ASN A 26 -10.37 -10.31 -2.64
CA ASN A 26 -9.21 -10.03 -1.79
C ASN A 26 -8.08 -10.99 -2.13
N HIS A 27 -6.89 -10.47 -2.37
CA HIS A 27 -5.78 -11.23 -2.94
C HIS A 27 -4.47 -10.94 -2.21
N ASN A 28 -3.47 -11.75 -2.51
CA ASN A 28 -2.15 -11.63 -1.89
C ASN A 28 -1.36 -10.50 -2.54
N VAL A 29 -0.92 -9.54 -1.72
CA VAL A 29 0.06 -8.52 -2.09
C VAL A 29 1.34 -8.81 -1.34
N THR A 30 2.43 -8.97 -2.08
CA THR A 30 3.77 -9.16 -1.53
C THR A 30 4.48 -7.82 -1.49
N VAL A 31 5.02 -7.47 -0.33
CA VAL A 31 5.68 -6.19 -0.08
C VAL A 31 7.08 -6.43 0.47
N ARG A 32 8.03 -5.60 0.02
CA ARG A 32 9.36 -5.50 0.60
C ARG A 32 9.69 -4.04 0.89
N ILE A 33 10.11 -3.74 2.11
CA ILE A 33 10.54 -2.39 2.53
C ILE A 33 12.06 -2.38 2.57
N GLY A 34 12.70 -1.55 1.74
CA GLY A 34 14.16 -1.50 1.64
C GLY A 34 14.75 -2.90 1.45
N ASP A 35 15.70 -3.27 2.29
CA ASP A 35 16.40 -4.57 2.25
C ASP A 35 15.83 -5.61 3.23
N GLU A 36 14.66 -5.33 3.84
CA GLU A 36 13.98 -6.31 4.69
C GLU A 36 13.51 -7.54 3.90
N LYS A 37 13.22 -8.63 4.63
CA LYS A 37 12.57 -9.80 4.02
C LYS A 37 11.19 -9.39 3.48
N ALA A 38 10.90 -9.79 2.25
CA ALA A 38 9.56 -9.62 1.69
C ALA A 38 8.53 -10.39 2.52
N PHE A 39 7.34 -9.82 2.66
CA PHE A 39 6.21 -10.46 3.32
C PHE A 39 4.97 -10.36 2.44
N THR A 40 4.07 -11.33 2.60
CA THR A 40 2.82 -11.38 1.84
C THR A 40 1.64 -11.21 2.78
N LYS A 41 0.68 -10.37 2.39
CA LYS A 41 -0.56 -10.17 3.15
C LYS A 41 -1.74 -10.16 2.19
N ARG A 42 -2.90 -10.63 2.66
CA ARG A 42 -4.14 -10.55 1.90
C ARG A 42 -4.74 -9.14 2.01
N TRP A 43 -4.77 -8.39 0.91
CA TRP A 43 -5.31 -7.03 0.85
C TRP A 43 -6.76 -7.05 0.36
N LEU A 44 -7.53 -6.04 0.74
CA LEU A 44 -8.89 -5.86 0.26
C LEU A 44 -8.87 -5.28 -1.14
N ILE A 45 -9.84 -5.62 -1.98
CA ILE A 45 -9.92 -5.07 -3.34
C ILE A 45 -11.00 -3.98 -3.44
N SER A 46 -10.78 -2.98 -4.30
CA SER A 46 -11.78 -1.97 -4.64
C SER A 46 -12.94 -2.55 -5.47
N ASN A 47 -14.07 -1.84 -5.50
CA ASN A 47 -15.23 -2.23 -6.31
C ASN A 47 -14.96 -2.20 -7.83
N ASP A 48 -14.05 -1.34 -8.28
CA ASP A 48 -13.61 -1.26 -9.68
C ASP A 48 -12.46 -2.24 -10.01
N ASN A 49 -12.04 -3.07 -9.04
CA ASN A 49 -11.08 -4.16 -9.21
C ASN A 49 -9.66 -3.73 -9.64
N THR A 50 -9.29 -2.47 -9.44
CA THR A 50 -7.98 -1.90 -9.81
C THR A 50 -7.08 -1.60 -8.62
N THR A 51 -7.65 -1.52 -7.42
CA THR A 51 -6.98 -0.99 -6.23
C THR A 51 -6.97 -2.03 -5.12
N SER A 52 -5.84 -2.11 -4.40
CA SER A 52 -5.68 -2.94 -3.20
C SER A 52 -5.56 -2.07 -1.96
N PHE A 53 -6.37 -2.33 -0.94
CA PHE A 53 -6.33 -1.67 0.37
C PHE A 53 -5.68 -2.56 1.42
N TYR A 54 -4.82 -1.96 2.23
CA TYR A 54 -4.24 -2.63 3.39
C TYR A 54 -5.36 -3.05 4.36
N PRO A 55 -5.41 -4.32 4.81
CA PRO A 55 -6.62 -4.92 5.40
C PRO A 55 -6.89 -4.54 6.86
N SER A 56 -5.97 -3.85 7.51
CA SER A 56 -6.04 -3.47 8.94
C SER A 56 -5.57 -2.03 9.10
N SER A 57 -5.52 -1.50 10.33
CA SER A 57 -4.87 -0.20 10.55
C SER A 57 -3.45 -0.20 9.97
N PRO A 58 -3.12 0.72 9.05
CA PRO A 58 -1.81 0.75 8.38
C PRO A 58 -0.77 1.51 9.20
N VAL A 59 -1.12 2.15 10.33
CA VAL A 59 -0.25 3.06 11.10
C VAL A 59 1.13 2.46 11.39
N ALA A 60 1.19 1.25 11.92
CA ALA A 60 2.48 0.59 12.22
C ALA A 60 3.29 0.30 10.94
N PHE A 61 2.62 -0.05 9.84
CA PHE A 61 3.25 -0.27 8.55
C PHE A 61 3.77 1.04 7.95
N LEU A 62 3.02 2.14 8.06
CA LEU A 62 3.44 3.47 7.62
C LEU A 62 4.64 4.00 8.42
N LYS A 63 4.71 3.71 9.72
CA LYS A 63 5.89 4.02 10.54
C LYS A 63 7.14 3.31 10.01
N LYS A 64 7.03 2.03 9.61
CA LYS A 64 8.12 1.31 8.93
C LYS A 64 8.47 1.88 7.55
N LEU A 65 7.47 2.31 6.78
CA LEU A 65 7.76 2.94 5.47
C LEU A 65 8.59 4.21 5.63
N SER A 66 8.36 5.00 6.69
CA SER A 66 9.17 6.17 7.03
C SER A 66 10.65 5.86 7.32
N GLU A 67 10.98 4.62 7.68
CA GLU A 67 12.35 4.20 7.99
C GLU A 67 13.14 3.79 6.74
N SER A 68 12.49 3.76 5.57
CA SER A 68 13.10 3.34 4.30
C SER A 68 12.85 4.34 3.18
N LYS A 69 13.68 4.27 2.15
CA LYS A 69 13.56 5.09 0.93
C LYS A 69 12.89 4.37 -0.22
N ILE A 70 12.67 3.06 -0.10
CA ILE A 70 12.15 2.23 -1.19
C ILE A 70 11.15 1.22 -0.63
N MET A 71 10.03 1.04 -1.33
CA MET A 71 9.13 -0.09 -1.16
C MET A 71 8.91 -0.76 -2.51
N VAL A 72 8.95 -2.09 -2.53
CA VAL A 72 8.54 -2.89 -3.68
C VAL A 72 7.23 -3.59 -3.34
N ALA A 73 6.25 -3.51 -4.23
CA ALA A 73 4.98 -4.23 -4.12
C ALA A 73 4.78 -5.11 -5.34
N ARG A 74 4.23 -6.31 -5.13
CA ARG A 74 3.88 -7.26 -6.18
C ARG A 74 2.51 -7.86 -5.94
N VAL A 75 1.73 -7.96 -7.01
CA VAL A 75 0.46 -8.71 -7.05
C VAL A 75 0.49 -9.69 -8.23
N SER A 76 -0.19 -10.82 -8.08
CA SER A 76 -0.40 -11.81 -9.13
C SER A 76 -1.87 -11.82 -9.53
N PRO A 77 -2.28 -11.10 -10.59
CA PRO A 77 -3.64 -11.18 -11.10
C PRO A 77 -3.98 -12.61 -11.55
N TYR A 78 -5.25 -13.01 -11.42
CA TYR A 78 -5.67 -14.40 -11.68
C TYR A 78 -5.37 -14.91 -13.10
N ASN A 79 -5.35 -14.02 -14.09
CA ASN A 79 -5.25 -14.36 -15.52
C ASN A 79 -4.08 -13.64 -16.22
N ASP A 80 -3.17 -13.01 -15.47
CA ASP A 80 -2.11 -12.18 -16.04
C ASP A 80 -0.77 -12.46 -15.35
N ASN A 81 0.29 -11.91 -15.90
CA ASN A 81 1.60 -11.90 -15.28
C ASN A 81 1.61 -11.04 -14.02
N ASP A 82 2.55 -11.36 -13.14
CA ASP A 82 2.73 -10.62 -11.90
C ASP A 82 3.09 -9.15 -12.17
N LEU A 83 2.32 -8.26 -11.55
CA LEU A 83 2.57 -6.82 -11.59
C LEU A 83 3.48 -6.48 -10.42
N THR A 84 4.61 -5.84 -10.71
CA THR A 84 5.56 -5.37 -9.69
C THR A 84 5.82 -3.89 -9.87
N ILE A 85 5.74 -3.13 -8.77
CA ILE A 85 6.04 -1.71 -8.72
C ILE A 85 7.05 -1.41 -7.61
N THR A 86 7.95 -0.47 -7.89
CA THR A 86 8.87 0.09 -6.90
C THR A 86 8.50 1.54 -6.64
N PHE A 87 8.18 1.86 -5.39
CA PHE A 87 7.89 3.21 -4.92
C PHE A 87 9.14 3.83 -4.31
N ASN A 88 9.45 5.05 -4.73
CA ASN A 88 10.42 5.91 -4.04
C ASN A 88 9.73 6.59 -2.86
N LEU A 89 10.19 6.28 -1.65
CA LEU A 89 9.68 6.82 -0.40
C LEU A 89 10.47 8.03 0.09
N SER A 90 11.40 8.57 -0.71
CA SER A 90 12.11 9.80 -0.36
C SER A 90 11.12 10.93 -0.16
N GLY A 91 11.00 11.41 1.08
CA GLY A 91 10.04 12.45 1.46
C GLY A 91 8.70 11.94 1.98
N ILE A 92 8.54 10.63 2.21
CA ILE A 92 7.30 10.05 2.78
C ILE A 92 6.95 10.68 4.14
N ASP A 93 7.94 11.02 4.97
CA ASP A 93 7.69 11.68 6.24
C ASP A 93 6.95 13.00 6.08
N LYS A 94 7.30 13.78 5.05
CA LYS A 94 6.62 15.04 4.75
C LYS A 94 5.18 14.78 4.30
N ALA A 95 4.96 13.79 3.44
CA ALA A 95 3.61 13.42 3.00
C ALA A 95 2.72 12.92 4.16
N LEU A 96 3.30 12.23 5.14
CA LEU A 96 2.58 11.72 6.28
C LEU A 96 2.27 12.78 7.34
N GLN A 97 2.87 13.98 7.30
CA GLN A 97 2.64 15.02 8.33
C GLN A 97 1.16 15.38 8.47
N GLU A 98 0.48 15.66 7.36
CA GLU A 98 -0.93 16.02 7.38
C GLU A 98 -1.80 14.86 7.84
N VAL A 99 -1.55 13.65 7.31
CA VAL A 99 -2.26 12.43 7.72
C VAL A 99 -2.13 12.19 9.22
N ARG A 100 -0.93 12.28 9.79
CA ARG A 100 -0.66 12.10 11.22
C ARG A 100 -1.38 13.16 12.07
N ARG A 101 -1.42 14.40 11.60
CA ARG A 101 -2.12 15.49 12.28
C ARG A 101 -3.64 15.25 12.31
N GLU A 102 -4.24 14.97 11.17
CA GLU A 102 -5.70 14.79 11.05
C GLU A 102 -6.17 13.50 11.74
N CYS A 103 -5.43 12.39 11.58
CA CYS A 103 -5.78 11.09 12.14
C CYS A 103 -5.14 10.80 13.51
N LYS A 104 -4.35 11.74 14.06
CA LYS A 104 -3.82 11.75 15.43
C LYS A 104 -2.94 10.55 15.81
N TRP A 105 -1.87 10.25 15.05
CA TRP A 105 -0.96 9.12 15.34
C TRP A 105 0.52 9.32 14.99
#